data_AF-A0A0A9HQ38-F1
#
_entry.id   AF-A0A0A9HQ38-F1
#
_cell.length_a   1.000
_cell.length_b   1.000
_cell.length_c   1.000
_cell.angle_alpha   90.00
_cell.angle_beta   90.00
_cell.angle_gamma   90.00
#
_symmetry.space_group_name_H-M   'P 1'
#
loop_
_entity.id
_entity.type
_entity.pdbx_description
1 polymer ?
#
loop_
_entity_poly.entity_id
_entity_poly.type
_entity_poly.pdbx_seq_one_letter_code
_entity_poly.pdbx_strand_id
1 'polypeptide(L)'
;MEVEGGSSSAARPGGDCSSSGTLSSTYTPGGSPPFSDSGCGGFFHLPSIFSSPELDGEERAKKLRHMKGLVEDFSNGDVGAGLERWFSELDVGWLLHLADGDASGGRIRFIDLQHLSRSWILALREIKESIFTYFVGLGSEEDSSSTSQPVVSEFARFVEATLLKMLAFVDAIAALNTSDHIPCSSEHANATVSVEKLQAHIDVRDALSTASEHIQFCPHSSHCHVESTRITDEMSDLLSSKLGQLDKVIWDAADEIRIGIMAWTEDGVGSADIHKVTRSVISYIKLLDANHLLMSRIVYEAAQLGSYVPEIRNIGPLNSLIWEMFYCLEEKLVRMSQPFPHHSLGFLFLINNSYFIWQQLHPMFDMEFPMAVLNRKIDDYIQTYLQLSWGPVLSCLYCDPSPLCLGRHSPLPQFESEFLKIYNAQKLWKVPDPELRTRLRNAVIKKITSGLKRFLEDYSNGSTSRVTPQKLEEMLQDLFEG
;
A
#
# COMPACT_ATOMS: atom_id res chain seq x y z
N MET A 1 -19.97 -32.84 -48.88
CA MET A 1 -21.23 -33.57 -49.04
C MET A 1 -20.97 -34.97 -48.50
N GLU A 2 -21.72 -35.39 -47.47
CA GLU A 2 -21.77 -36.74 -46.84
C GLU A 2 -20.49 -37.16 -46.09
N VAL A 3 -20.40 -37.35 -44.76
CA VAL A 3 -21.28 -37.85 -43.67
C VAL A 3 -21.59 -39.35 -43.71
N GLU A 4 -20.97 -40.03 -42.74
CA GLU A 4 -21.34 -41.24 -41.97
C GLU A 4 -21.23 -42.67 -42.52
N GLY A 5 -20.71 -43.53 -41.62
CA GLY A 5 -21.29 -44.85 -41.35
C GLY A 5 -20.29 -45.93 -40.90
N GLY A 6 -20.43 -46.45 -39.65
CA GLY A 6 -19.82 -47.73 -39.28
C GLY A 6 -19.66 -48.05 -37.78
N SER A 7 -20.74 -48.53 -37.15
CA SER A 7 -20.87 -49.01 -35.75
C SER A 7 -20.18 -50.36 -35.43
N SER A 8 -19.87 -50.61 -34.14
CA SER A 8 -20.03 -51.90 -33.42
C SER A 8 -19.70 -51.73 -31.92
N SER A 9 -20.69 -51.67 -31.01
CA SER A 9 -21.22 -52.75 -30.13
C SER A 9 -20.28 -53.27 -29.01
N ALA A 10 -20.66 -53.06 -27.74
CA ALA A 10 -20.84 -54.14 -26.74
C ALA A 10 -21.45 -53.63 -25.41
N ALA A 11 -22.23 -54.50 -24.78
CA ALA A 11 -23.24 -54.28 -23.75
C ALA A 11 -22.74 -54.28 -22.28
N ARG A 12 -23.60 -53.74 -21.39
CA ARG A 12 -23.61 -53.87 -19.92
C ARG A 12 -24.05 -55.28 -19.45
N PRO A 13 -23.88 -55.65 -18.18
CA PRO A 13 -24.85 -55.36 -17.09
C PRO A 13 -24.14 -54.92 -15.78
N GLY A 14 -24.71 -54.23 -14.78
CA GLY A 14 -26.04 -54.32 -14.15
C GLY A 14 -25.91 -55.08 -12.81
N GLY A 15 -26.08 -54.41 -11.66
CA GLY A 15 -26.08 -55.06 -10.34
C GLY A 15 -26.17 -54.09 -9.15
N ASP A 16 -27.38 -53.88 -8.65
CA ASP A 16 -27.73 -53.25 -7.36
C ASP A 16 -27.39 -54.16 -6.17
N CYS A 17 -27.16 -53.58 -4.98
CA CYS A 17 -27.65 -54.13 -3.70
C CYS A 17 -27.50 -53.12 -2.54
N SER A 18 -28.63 -52.74 -1.96
CA SER A 18 -28.77 -52.11 -0.65
C SER A 18 -28.61 -53.15 0.48
N SER A 19 -28.07 -52.77 1.64
CA SER A 19 -28.64 -53.17 2.93
C SER A 19 -28.13 -52.33 4.10
N SER A 20 -29.06 -52.15 5.04
CA SER A 20 -29.05 -51.34 6.24
C SER A 20 -28.33 -52.04 7.41
N GLY A 21 -27.79 -51.26 8.35
CA GLY A 21 -27.20 -51.76 9.58
C GLY A 21 -27.07 -50.66 10.63
N THR A 22 -28.15 -50.41 11.38
CA THR A 22 -28.23 -49.54 12.55
C THR A 22 -27.44 -50.13 13.72
N LEU A 23 -26.51 -49.37 14.31
CA LEU A 23 -26.19 -49.46 15.74
C LEU A 23 -25.92 -48.06 16.31
N SER A 24 -26.73 -47.73 17.31
CA SER A 24 -26.69 -46.51 18.12
C SER A 24 -25.52 -46.55 19.10
N SER A 25 -24.75 -45.47 19.22
CA SER A 25 -23.96 -45.18 20.43
C SER A 25 -23.79 -43.67 20.59
N THR A 26 -24.33 -43.18 21.68
CA THR A 26 -24.32 -41.81 22.16
C THR A 26 -22.95 -41.45 22.74
N TYR A 27 -22.26 -40.43 22.21
CA TYR A 27 -21.30 -39.63 22.99
C TYR A 27 -20.99 -38.30 22.29
N THR A 28 -21.26 -37.19 22.98
CA THR A 28 -21.00 -35.80 22.57
C THR A 28 -19.51 -35.45 22.74
N PRO A 29 -18.88 -34.68 21.82
CA PRO A 29 -17.47 -34.29 21.92
C PRO A 29 -17.30 -32.97 22.70
N GLY A 30 -16.41 -32.98 23.70
CA GLY A 30 -16.01 -31.81 24.48
C GLY A 30 -14.76 -31.13 23.93
N GLY A 31 -14.88 -29.82 23.68
CA GLY A 31 -13.89 -28.77 23.95
C GLY A 31 -12.50 -28.87 23.32
N SER A 32 -12.30 -28.18 22.20
CA SER A 32 -10.98 -27.72 21.74
C SER A 32 -10.57 -26.42 22.46
N PRO A 33 -9.29 -26.22 22.83
CA PRO A 33 -8.81 -25.01 23.50
C PRO A 33 -8.53 -23.87 22.51
N PRO A 34 -8.56 -22.59 22.94
CA PRO A 34 -8.39 -21.45 22.06
C PRO A 34 -6.91 -21.19 21.75
N PHE A 35 -6.65 -20.80 20.51
CA PHE A 35 -5.35 -20.35 20.01
C PHE A 35 -4.95 -19.02 20.66
N SER A 36 -3.70 -18.99 21.14
CA SER A 36 -3.04 -17.79 21.65
C SER A 36 -2.66 -16.86 20.50
N ASP A 37 -3.06 -15.60 20.66
CA ASP A 37 -2.76 -14.46 19.81
C ASP A 37 -1.27 -14.08 19.98
N SER A 38 -0.51 -14.08 18.88
CA SER A 38 0.92 -13.75 18.86
C SER A 38 1.10 -12.47 18.06
N GLY A 39 1.57 -11.43 18.76
CA GLY A 39 1.68 -10.05 18.31
C GLY A 39 2.37 -9.83 16.97
N CYS A 40 1.74 -9.00 16.16
CA CYS A 40 2.38 -8.20 15.13
C CYS A 40 2.11 -6.72 15.42
N GLY A 41 3.16 -5.90 15.32
CA GLY A 41 3.27 -4.56 15.88
C GLY A 41 2.26 -3.54 15.34
N GLY A 42 1.91 -2.60 16.21
CA GLY A 42 0.78 -1.70 16.05
C GLY A 42 0.92 -0.65 14.96
N PHE A 43 -0.18 -0.40 14.26
CA PHE A 43 -0.63 0.92 13.81
C PHE A 43 -2.17 0.96 13.88
N PHE A 44 -2.67 2.12 14.29
CA PHE A 44 -4.00 2.50 14.77
C PHE A 44 -5.21 1.66 14.29
N HIS A 45 -5.67 0.76 15.16
CA HIS A 45 -7.09 0.34 15.14
C HIS A 45 -7.94 1.56 15.52
N LEU A 46 -8.57 2.20 14.53
CA LEU A 46 -9.73 3.04 14.82
C LEU A 46 -10.84 2.12 15.37
N PRO A 47 -11.47 2.47 16.51
CA PRO A 47 -12.60 1.70 17.04
C PRO A 47 -13.74 1.62 16.02
N SER A 48 -14.45 0.49 16.03
CA SER A 48 -15.60 0.19 15.19
C SER A 48 -16.58 1.37 15.06
N ILE A 49 -16.89 1.73 13.81
CA ILE A 49 -17.61 2.93 13.35
C ILE A 49 -19.12 2.95 13.71
N PHE A 50 -19.64 1.91 14.36
CA PHE A 50 -21.07 1.80 14.71
C PHE A 50 -21.41 2.00 16.20
N SER A 51 -20.49 2.55 16.97
CA SER A 51 -20.81 2.96 18.34
C SER A 51 -20.17 4.31 18.61
N SER A 52 -20.92 5.39 18.37
CA SER A 52 -20.65 6.62 19.10
C SER A 52 -20.64 6.25 20.58
N PRO A 53 -19.59 6.58 21.35
CA PRO A 53 -19.66 6.42 22.79
C PRO A 53 -20.92 7.14 23.25
N GLU A 54 -21.78 6.48 24.03
CA GLU A 54 -22.95 7.12 24.60
C GLU A 54 -22.46 8.37 25.34
N LEU A 55 -22.62 9.53 24.69
CA LEU A 55 -22.24 10.81 25.27
C LEU A 55 -23.05 10.95 26.55
N ASP A 56 -22.35 11.24 27.64
CA ASP A 56 -22.99 11.58 28.91
C ASP A 56 -24.05 12.67 28.68
N GLY A 57 -25.18 12.57 29.38
CA GLY A 57 -26.33 13.44 29.17
C GLY A 57 -25.98 14.93 29.32
N GLU A 58 -25.02 15.24 30.18
CA GLU A 58 -24.50 16.59 30.38
C GLU A 58 -23.71 17.11 29.17
N GLU A 59 -22.85 16.28 28.57
CA GLU A 59 -22.05 16.66 27.40
C GLU A 59 -22.95 16.84 26.17
N ARG A 60 -23.98 16.00 26.01
CA ARG A 60 -25.00 16.16 24.98
C ARG A 60 -25.75 17.49 25.12
N ALA A 61 -26.17 17.84 26.34
CA ALA A 61 -26.87 19.08 26.62
C ALA A 61 -25.96 20.31 26.41
N LYS A 62 -24.67 20.20 26.71
CA LYS A 62 -23.68 21.24 26.45
C LYS A 62 -23.48 21.47 24.95
N LYS A 63 -23.31 20.39 24.15
CA LYS A 63 -23.22 20.46 22.69
C LYS A 63 -24.49 21.08 22.08
N LEU A 64 -25.68 20.69 22.57
CA LEU A 64 -26.95 21.26 22.11
C LEU A 64 -27.07 22.76 22.40
N ARG A 65 -26.74 23.21 23.62
CA ARG A 65 -26.75 24.64 23.97
C ARG A 65 -25.76 25.44 23.13
N HIS A 66 -24.57 24.88 22.92
CA HIS A 66 -23.56 25.52 22.08
C HIS A 66 -24.06 25.70 20.64
N MET A 67 -24.64 24.66 20.05
CA MET A 67 -25.21 24.72 18.70
C MET A 67 -26.35 25.75 18.59
N LYS A 68 -27.26 25.80 19.57
CA LYS A 68 -28.32 26.83 19.62
C LYS A 68 -27.72 28.24 19.61
N GLY A 69 -26.68 28.49 20.42
CA GLY A 69 -25.98 29.77 20.43
C GLY A 69 -25.33 30.12 19.09
N LEU A 70 -24.72 29.16 18.39
CA LEU A 70 -24.15 29.38 17.05
C LEU A 70 -25.23 29.75 16.02
N VAL A 71 -26.39 29.10 16.08
CA VAL A 71 -27.53 29.41 15.19
C VAL A 71 -28.12 30.79 15.50
N GLU A 72 -28.26 31.15 16.78
CA GLU A 72 -28.70 32.48 17.19
C GLU A 72 -27.73 33.58 16.71
N ASP A 73 -26.42 33.36 16.87
CA ASP A 73 -25.38 34.26 16.36
C ASP A 73 -25.50 34.43 14.83
N PHE A 74 -25.80 33.35 14.09
CA PHE A 74 -26.03 33.36 12.65
C PHE A 74 -27.32 34.08 12.23
N SER A 75 -28.42 33.91 12.97
CA SER A 75 -29.74 34.48 12.64
C SER A 75 -29.85 35.98 12.95
N ASN A 76 -29.07 36.51 13.90
CA ASN A 76 -29.18 37.89 14.38
C ASN A 76 -28.58 38.97 13.45
N GLY A 77 -28.28 38.63 12.18
CA GLY A 77 -27.98 39.59 11.11
C GLY A 77 -26.51 39.72 10.73
N ASP A 78 -25.60 39.05 11.45
CA ASP A 78 -24.22 38.84 11.02
C ASP A 78 -24.03 37.37 10.64
N VAL A 79 -24.48 37.02 9.42
CA VAL A 79 -24.38 35.67 8.83
C VAL A 79 -22.94 35.13 8.90
N GLY A 80 -21.94 36.02 8.95
CA GLY A 80 -20.53 35.67 9.11
C GLY A 80 -20.13 35.30 10.53
N ALA A 81 -20.64 35.99 11.57
CA ALA A 81 -20.17 35.85 12.95
C ALA A 81 -20.30 34.43 13.53
N GLY A 82 -21.45 33.77 13.32
CA GLY A 82 -21.66 32.40 13.80
C GLY A 82 -20.70 31.38 13.14
N LEU A 83 -20.48 31.53 11.83
CA LEU A 83 -19.55 30.69 11.07
C LEU A 83 -18.08 30.99 11.43
N GLU A 84 -17.72 32.26 11.54
CA GLU A 84 -16.38 32.72 11.94
C GLU A 84 -15.97 32.17 13.29
N ARG A 85 -16.87 32.28 14.27
CA ARG A 85 -16.69 31.72 15.59
C ARG A 85 -16.50 30.20 15.53
N TRP A 86 -17.41 29.50 14.88
CA TRP A 86 -17.37 28.03 14.86
C TRP A 86 -16.12 27.50 14.15
N PHE A 87 -15.75 28.09 13.02
CA PHE A 87 -14.57 27.66 12.25
C PHE A 87 -13.27 27.98 13.00
N SER A 88 -13.24 29.06 13.79
CA SER A 88 -12.12 29.36 14.67
C SER A 88 -12.01 28.34 15.82
N GLU A 89 -13.13 27.94 16.41
CA GLU A 89 -13.18 26.91 17.46
C GLU A 89 -12.75 25.53 16.94
N LEU A 90 -12.99 25.23 15.65
CA LEU A 90 -12.62 24.00 14.97
C LEU A 90 -11.20 24.02 14.34
N ASP A 91 -10.43 25.09 14.53
CA ASP A 91 -9.10 25.29 13.92
C ASP A 91 -9.12 25.22 12.37
N VAL A 92 -10.23 25.64 11.77
CA VAL A 92 -10.41 25.72 10.31
C VAL A 92 -10.85 27.10 9.82
N GLY A 93 -10.55 28.16 10.59
CA GLY A 93 -10.80 29.55 10.21
C GLY A 93 -10.15 29.94 8.88
N TRP A 94 -9.09 29.24 8.46
CA TRP A 94 -8.46 29.41 7.15
C TRP A 94 -9.41 29.16 5.97
N LEU A 95 -10.47 28.35 6.13
CA LEU A 95 -11.49 28.10 5.11
C LEU A 95 -12.25 29.36 4.71
N LEU A 96 -12.42 30.30 5.65
CA LEU A 96 -13.13 31.56 5.40
C LEU A 96 -12.34 32.49 4.48
N HIS A 97 -11.04 32.25 4.37
CA HIS A 97 -10.12 33.00 3.50
C HIS A 97 -9.73 32.22 2.23
N LEU A 98 -10.30 31.04 2.05
CA LEU A 98 -10.26 30.29 0.80
C LEU A 98 -11.25 30.97 -0.15
N ALA A 99 -10.75 31.92 -0.97
CA ALA A 99 -11.60 32.81 -1.77
C ALA A 99 -12.60 32.03 -2.64
N ASP A 100 -13.85 32.53 -2.69
CA ASP A 100 -14.85 32.11 -3.68
C ASP A 100 -14.32 32.44 -5.09
N GLY A 101 -13.63 31.48 -5.71
CA GLY A 101 -13.35 31.47 -7.14
C GLY A 101 -12.30 32.44 -7.69
N ASP A 102 -11.34 32.94 -6.91
CA ASP A 102 -10.30 33.82 -7.47
C ASP A 102 -9.10 33.06 -8.05
N ALA A 103 -8.77 33.38 -9.29
CA ALA A 103 -7.89 32.69 -10.24
C ALA A 103 -6.38 32.79 -9.91
N SER A 104 -6.01 32.83 -8.64
CA SER A 104 -4.62 32.64 -8.19
C SER A 104 -4.52 31.34 -7.38
N GLY A 105 -4.30 30.24 -8.10
CA GLY A 105 -4.15 28.87 -7.55
C GLY A 105 -2.90 28.67 -6.69
N GLY A 106 -2.68 29.50 -5.67
CA GLY A 106 -1.38 29.64 -5.00
C GLY A 106 -1.42 29.78 -3.48
N ARG A 107 -2.43 29.26 -2.77
CA ARG A 107 -2.43 29.29 -1.29
C ARG A 107 -2.17 27.97 -0.59
N ILE A 108 -2.54 26.83 -1.17
CA ILE A 108 -2.24 25.53 -0.56
C ILE A 108 -0.88 25.07 -1.10
N ARG A 109 0.17 25.22 -0.30
CA ARG A 109 1.46 24.59 -0.61
C ARG A 109 1.40 23.11 -0.27
N PHE A 110 2.16 22.30 -0.99
CA PHE A 110 2.27 20.87 -0.71
C PHE A 110 2.65 20.56 0.75
N ILE A 111 3.52 21.38 1.34
CA ILE A 111 3.95 21.26 2.75
C ILE A 111 2.78 21.38 3.73
N ASP A 112 1.76 22.16 3.37
CA ASP A 112 0.58 22.39 4.21
C ASP A 112 -0.55 21.39 3.91
N LEU A 113 -0.47 20.62 2.82
CA LEU A 113 -1.59 19.79 2.34
C LEU A 113 -2.03 18.74 3.38
N GLN A 114 -1.11 17.96 3.93
CA GLN A 114 -1.45 16.94 4.93
C GLN A 114 -2.00 17.56 6.21
N HIS A 115 -1.43 18.68 6.65
CA HIS A 115 -1.89 19.39 7.84
C HIS A 115 -3.32 19.93 7.63
N LEU A 116 -3.55 20.58 6.49
CA LEU A 116 -4.84 21.15 6.11
C LEU A 116 -5.89 20.05 5.96
N SER A 117 -5.59 18.97 5.24
CA SER A 117 -6.49 17.80 5.12
C SER A 117 -6.83 17.23 6.50
N ARG A 118 -5.84 17.05 7.38
CA ARG A 118 -6.09 16.56 8.73
C ARG A 118 -6.97 17.49 9.55
N SER A 119 -6.69 18.80 9.56
CA SER A 119 -7.51 19.80 10.27
C SER A 119 -8.95 19.80 9.74
N TRP A 120 -9.11 19.73 8.42
CA TRP A 120 -10.40 19.70 7.74
C TRP A 120 -11.20 18.43 8.08
N ILE A 121 -10.56 17.25 8.07
CA ILE A 121 -11.21 15.97 8.41
C ILE A 121 -11.71 15.97 9.86
N LEU A 122 -10.91 16.51 10.79
CA LEU A 122 -11.29 16.63 12.19
C LEU A 122 -12.45 17.60 12.38
N ALA A 123 -12.42 18.76 11.72
CA ALA A 123 -13.51 19.72 11.75
C ALA A 123 -14.81 19.14 11.15
N LEU A 124 -14.73 18.46 9.99
CA LEU A 124 -15.89 17.82 9.36
C LEU A 124 -16.51 16.76 10.28
N ARG A 125 -15.68 15.99 11.00
CA ARG A 125 -16.16 15.03 11.99
C ARG A 125 -16.93 15.70 13.10
N GLU A 126 -16.40 16.78 13.70
CA GLU A 126 -17.12 17.48 14.77
C GLU A 126 -18.39 18.19 14.29
N ILE A 127 -18.37 18.76 13.08
CA ILE A 127 -19.56 19.31 12.43
C ILE A 127 -20.61 18.21 12.29
N LYS A 128 -20.23 17.06 11.74
CA LYS A 128 -21.10 15.89 11.57
C LYS A 128 -21.72 15.44 12.90
N GLU A 129 -20.92 15.24 13.94
CA GLU A 129 -21.40 14.79 15.25
C GLU A 129 -22.29 15.84 15.94
N SER A 130 -21.99 17.12 15.76
CA SER A 130 -22.75 18.21 16.36
C SER A 130 -24.12 18.39 15.68
N ILE A 131 -24.19 18.23 14.35
CA ILE A 131 -25.45 18.22 13.60
C ILE A 131 -26.35 17.08 14.07
N PHE A 132 -25.80 15.87 14.18
CA PHE A 132 -26.54 14.71 14.65
C PHE A 132 -27.06 14.90 16.08
N THR A 133 -26.20 15.39 16.98
CA THR A 133 -26.56 15.68 18.37
C THR A 133 -27.72 16.67 18.45
N TYR A 134 -27.71 17.70 17.59
CA TYR A 134 -28.78 18.69 17.52
C TYR A 134 -30.11 18.06 17.12
N PHE A 135 -30.14 17.25 16.05
CA PHE A 135 -31.35 16.57 15.60
C PHE A 135 -31.93 15.61 16.64
N VAL A 136 -31.08 14.81 17.31
CA VAL A 136 -31.52 13.90 18.38
C VAL A 136 -32.03 14.68 19.61
N GLY A 137 -31.37 15.80 19.94
CA GLY A 137 -31.74 16.66 21.06
C GLY A 137 -33.09 17.35 20.86
N LEU A 138 -33.39 17.80 19.64
CA LEU A 138 -34.69 18.40 19.32
C LEU A 138 -35.86 17.46 19.55
N GLY A 139 -35.72 16.17 19.19
CA GLY A 139 -36.77 15.17 19.41
C GLY A 139 -37.02 14.80 20.88
N SER A 140 -36.15 15.25 21.81
CA SER A 140 -36.28 14.97 23.25
C SER A 140 -36.82 16.16 24.06
N GLU A 141 -36.78 17.39 23.54
CA GLU A 141 -37.22 18.61 24.24
C GLU A 141 -38.68 19.00 23.97
N GLU A 142 -39.39 18.30 23.08
CA GLU A 142 -40.80 18.56 22.73
C GLU A 142 -41.78 18.42 23.93
N ASP A 143 -41.34 17.88 25.07
CA ASP A 143 -42.14 17.71 26.29
C ASP A 143 -42.03 18.88 27.30
N SER A 144 -41.22 19.92 27.05
CA SER A 144 -41.06 21.04 28.00
C SER A 144 -41.25 22.42 27.36
N SER A 145 -42.34 23.07 27.76
CA SER A 145 -42.76 24.40 27.30
C SER A 145 -41.74 25.50 27.61
N SER A 146 -41.65 26.46 26.68
CA SER A 146 -41.17 27.84 26.83
C SER A 146 -39.66 28.11 26.86
N THR A 147 -39.00 27.93 25.72
CA THR A 147 -37.91 28.83 25.27
C THR A 147 -37.89 28.85 23.76
N SER A 148 -37.63 30.02 23.16
CA SER A 148 -37.60 30.28 21.72
C SER A 148 -36.69 29.28 21.00
N GLN A 149 -37.26 28.21 20.43
CA GLN A 149 -36.53 27.31 19.55
C GLN A 149 -36.09 28.12 18.31
N PRO A 150 -34.82 28.00 17.88
CA PRO A 150 -34.45 28.42 16.54
C PRO A 150 -35.38 27.71 15.56
N VAL A 151 -35.96 28.44 14.61
CA VAL A 151 -36.82 27.81 13.59
C VAL A 151 -35.96 26.75 12.90
N VAL A 152 -36.46 25.52 12.74
CA VAL A 152 -35.73 24.41 12.08
C VAL A 152 -35.11 24.82 10.74
N SER A 153 -35.71 25.82 10.07
CA SER A 153 -35.20 26.43 8.84
C SER A 153 -33.94 27.30 9.02
N GLU A 154 -33.72 27.95 10.16
CA GLU A 154 -32.50 28.70 10.46
C GLU A 154 -31.32 27.76 10.69
N PHE A 155 -31.54 26.66 11.42
CA PHE A 155 -30.53 25.62 11.59
C PHE A 155 -30.15 24.97 10.26
N ALA A 156 -31.13 24.66 9.40
CA ALA A 156 -30.85 24.10 8.08
C ALA A 156 -29.97 25.03 7.23
N ARG A 157 -30.26 26.35 7.22
CA ARG A 157 -29.44 27.35 6.51
C ARG A 157 -28.03 27.50 7.11
N PHE A 158 -27.91 27.40 8.43
CA PHE A 158 -26.61 27.43 9.09
C PHE A 158 -25.75 26.21 8.70
N VAL A 159 -26.35 25.01 8.70
CA VAL A 159 -25.68 23.77 8.27
C VAL A 159 -25.29 23.84 6.79
N GLU A 160 -26.18 24.32 5.94
CA GLU A 160 -25.91 24.53 4.51
C GLU A 160 -24.70 25.46 4.32
N ALA A 161 -24.70 26.64 4.95
CA ALA A 161 -23.61 27.59 4.84
C ALA A 161 -22.28 27.04 5.38
N THR A 162 -22.33 26.28 6.47
CA THR A 162 -21.18 25.56 7.04
C THR A 162 -20.60 24.57 6.04
N LEU A 163 -21.44 23.69 5.48
CA LEU A 163 -21.01 22.65 4.55
C LEU A 163 -20.50 23.25 3.23
N LEU A 164 -21.14 24.30 2.71
CA LEU A 164 -20.65 25.00 1.51
C LEU A 164 -19.22 25.53 1.69
N LYS A 165 -18.91 26.10 2.86
CA LYS A 165 -17.54 26.56 3.16
C LYS A 165 -16.56 25.41 3.39
N MET A 166 -16.98 24.30 3.99
CA MET A 166 -16.16 23.09 4.07
C MET A 166 -15.86 22.52 2.68
N LEU A 167 -16.83 22.54 1.76
CA LEU A 167 -16.68 22.03 0.40
C LEU A 167 -15.76 22.89 -0.49
N ALA A 168 -15.54 24.16 -0.16
CA ALA A 168 -14.56 25.00 -0.87
C ALA A 168 -13.15 24.39 -0.84
N PHE A 169 -12.79 23.69 0.24
CA PHE A 169 -11.52 22.97 0.30
C PHE A 169 -11.45 21.77 -0.66
N VAL A 170 -12.58 21.10 -0.89
CA VAL A 170 -12.65 20.00 -1.87
C VAL A 170 -12.35 20.52 -3.28
N ASP A 171 -12.83 21.71 -3.63
CA ASP A 171 -12.49 22.35 -4.90
C ASP A 171 -11.02 22.76 -4.96
N ALA A 172 -10.49 23.34 -3.89
CA ALA A 172 -9.12 23.78 -3.84
C ALA A 172 -8.12 22.61 -3.91
N ILE A 173 -8.39 21.50 -3.21
CA ILE A 173 -7.55 20.30 -3.27
C ILE A 173 -7.63 19.65 -4.65
N ALA A 174 -8.83 19.55 -5.24
CA ALA A 174 -9.02 19.02 -6.60
C ALA A 174 -8.23 19.83 -7.65
N ALA A 175 -8.11 21.14 -7.48
CA ALA A 175 -7.34 22.01 -8.37
C ALA A 175 -5.81 21.85 -8.25
N LEU A 176 -5.29 21.27 -7.16
CA LEU A 176 -3.84 21.05 -7.02
C LEU A 176 -3.28 20.04 -8.01
N ASN A 177 -4.09 19.09 -8.47
CA ASN A 177 -3.65 18.10 -9.46
C ASN A 177 -3.57 18.68 -10.89
N THR A 178 -4.26 19.79 -11.18
CA THR A 178 -4.27 20.37 -12.54
C THR A 178 -3.15 21.38 -12.80
N SER A 179 -2.44 21.83 -11.76
CA SER A 179 -1.52 22.99 -11.85
C SER A 179 -0.02 22.66 -11.80
N ASP A 180 0.41 21.43 -11.51
CA ASP A 180 1.83 21.11 -11.27
C ASP A 180 2.50 20.38 -12.44
N HIS A 181 2.53 21.01 -13.62
CA HIS A 181 3.64 20.82 -14.56
C HIS A 181 4.85 21.64 -14.09
N ILE A 182 5.43 21.32 -12.94
CA ILE A 182 6.72 21.88 -12.53
C ILE A 182 7.81 20.84 -12.82
N PRO A 183 8.65 21.03 -13.85
CA PRO A 183 9.84 20.23 -14.04
C PRO A 183 10.89 20.69 -13.01
N CYS A 184 10.79 20.21 -11.78
CA CYS A 184 11.79 20.46 -10.74
C CYS A 184 12.78 19.29 -10.64
N SER A 185 14.05 19.67 -10.74
CA SER A 185 15.25 18.89 -11.06
C SER A 185 15.77 17.95 -9.96
N SER A 186 14.90 17.24 -9.25
CA SER A 186 15.31 16.07 -8.46
C SER A 186 14.18 15.04 -8.37
N GLU A 187 14.29 13.99 -9.18
CA GLU A 187 13.26 12.95 -9.36
C GLU A 187 12.83 12.22 -8.08
N HIS A 188 13.69 12.21 -7.06
CA HIS A 188 13.48 11.52 -5.78
C HIS A 188 12.38 12.12 -4.91
N ALA A 189 12.29 13.46 -4.87
CA ALA A 189 11.28 14.12 -4.08
C ALA A 189 9.89 13.89 -4.70
N ASN A 190 9.81 13.76 -6.02
CA ASN A 190 8.54 13.79 -6.74
C ASN A 190 7.69 12.53 -6.52
N ALA A 191 8.27 11.31 -6.51
CA ALA A 191 7.48 10.09 -6.38
C ALA A 191 6.85 9.90 -4.99
N THR A 192 7.61 10.14 -3.92
CA THR A 192 7.08 10.11 -2.55
C THR A 192 6.04 11.21 -2.33
N VAL A 193 6.32 12.40 -2.85
CA VAL A 193 5.38 13.54 -2.82
C VAL A 193 4.08 13.20 -3.54
N SER A 194 4.11 12.57 -4.72
CA SER A 194 2.90 12.19 -5.46
C SER A 194 2.06 11.14 -4.72
N VAL A 195 2.69 10.16 -4.06
CA VAL A 195 1.98 9.16 -3.24
C VAL A 195 1.32 9.82 -2.03
N GLU A 196 2.01 10.77 -1.37
CA GLU A 196 1.44 11.55 -0.26
C GLU A 196 0.28 12.44 -0.70
N LYS A 197 0.37 13.06 -1.90
CA LYS A 197 -0.75 13.81 -2.49
C LYS A 197 -1.96 12.90 -2.71
N LEU A 198 -1.76 11.71 -3.30
CA LEU A 198 -2.82 10.75 -3.55
C LEU A 198 -3.50 10.29 -2.23
N GLN A 199 -2.73 10.01 -1.19
CA GLN A 199 -3.28 9.68 0.13
C GLN A 199 -4.15 10.81 0.69
N ALA A 200 -3.72 12.07 0.57
CA ALA A 200 -4.51 13.21 1.06
C ALA A 200 -5.86 13.34 0.35
N HIS A 201 -5.92 13.07 -0.96
CA HIS A 201 -7.18 13.04 -1.72
C HIS A 201 -8.11 11.92 -1.25
N ILE A 202 -7.56 10.72 -1.02
CA ILE A 202 -8.31 9.57 -0.50
C ILE A 202 -8.88 9.88 0.89
N ASP A 203 -8.06 10.42 1.79
CA ASP A 203 -8.48 10.74 3.16
C ASP A 203 -9.63 11.76 3.20
N VAL A 204 -9.54 12.81 2.37
CA VAL A 204 -10.60 13.83 2.25
C VAL A 204 -11.88 13.23 1.66
N ARG A 205 -11.74 12.38 0.63
CA ARG A 205 -12.87 11.70 -0.01
C ARG A 205 -13.60 10.77 0.96
N ASP A 206 -12.88 9.98 1.76
CA ASP A 206 -13.48 9.05 2.71
C ASP A 206 -14.16 9.78 3.88
N ALA A 207 -13.55 10.86 4.38
CA ALA A 207 -14.18 11.72 5.36
C ALA A 207 -15.47 12.36 4.82
N LEU A 208 -15.46 12.81 3.57
CA LEU A 208 -16.64 13.37 2.91
C LEU A 208 -17.73 12.31 2.70
N SER A 209 -17.36 11.09 2.30
CA SER A 209 -18.30 9.97 2.11
C SER A 209 -19.01 9.65 3.43
N THR A 210 -18.23 9.57 4.52
CA THR A 210 -18.75 9.32 5.87
C THR A 210 -19.70 10.42 6.33
N ALA A 211 -19.38 11.69 6.04
CA ALA A 211 -20.26 12.81 6.36
C ALA A 211 -21.54 12.80 5.51
N SER A 212 -21.43 12.48 4.22
CA SER A 212 -22.55 12.41 3.28
C SER A 212 -23.56 11.34 3.67
N GLU A 213 -23.11 10.13 4.01
CA GLU A 213 -23.99 9.06 4.49
C GLU A 213 -24.77 9.54 5.71
N HIS A 214 -24.11 10.19 6.68
CA HIS A 214 -24.78 10.63 7.89
C HIS A 214 -25.80 11.74 7.67
N ILE A 215 -25.52 12.69 6.76
CA ILE A 215 -26.45 13.75 6.38
C ILE A 215 -27.70 13.15 5.70
N GLN A 216 -27.51 12.12 4.84
CA GLN A 216 -28.62 11.40 4.21
C GLN A 216 -29.48 10.62 5.21
N PHE A 217 -28.88 10.09 6.28
CA PHE A 217 -29.58 9.32 7.32
C PHE A 217 -30.06 10.15 8.51
N CYS A 218 -29.94 11.48 8.48
CA CYS A 218 -30.45 12.34 9.55
C CYS A 218 -31.99 12.16 9.66
N PRO A 219 -32.53 11.90 10.86
CA PRO A 219 -33.95 11.60 11.03
C PRO A 219 -34.79 12.79 10.55
N HIS A 220 -35.50 12.60 9.44
CA HIS A 220 -36.52 13.55 9.01
C HIS A 220 -37.60 13.58 10.09
N SER A 221 -37.69 14.68 10.85
CA SER A 221 -38.84 14.88 11.71
C SER A 221 -40.10 14.93 10.86
N SER A 222 -41.20 14.35 11.34
CA SER A 222 -42.53 14.39 10.71
C SER A 222 -43.07 15.81 10.47
N HIS A 223 -42.37 16.83 11.01
CA HIS A 223 -42.71 18.26 10.97
C HIS A 223 -41.74 19.10 10.13
N CYS A 224 -40.90 18.48 9.30
CA CYS A 224 -39.94 19.21 8.46
C CYS A 224 -40.65 20.12 7.45
N HIS A 225 -40.32 21.41 7.48
CA HIS A 225 -40.83 22.40 6.51
C HIS A 225 -40.29 22.07 5.10
N VAL A 226 -41.08 22.26 4.05
CA VAL A 226 -40.71 21.97 2.64
C VAL A 226 -39.32 22.51 2.27
N GLU A 227 -38.99 23.69 2.78
CA GLU A 227 -37.70 24.36 2.58
C GLU A 227 -36.50 23.56 3.15
N SER A 228 -36.64 22.96 4.33
CA SER A 228 -35.56 22.19 4.96
C SER A 228 -35.31 20.87 4.22
N THR A 229 -36.37 20.24 3.71
CA THR A 229 -36.24 19.05 2.85
C THR A 229 -35.50 19.40 1.56
N ARG A 230 -35.89 20.52 0.92
CA ARG A 230 -35.24 21.00 -0.29
C ARG A 230 -33.74 21.27 -0.10
N ILE A 231 -33.36 21.96 0.98
CA ILE A 231 -31.94 22.23 1.31
C ILE A 231 -31.19 20.91 1.52
N THR A 232 -31.81 19.93 2.16
CA THR A 232 -31.19 18.61 2.39
C THR A 232 -30.95 17.86 1.08
N ASP A 233 -31.94 17.85 0.17
CA ASP A 233 -31.82 17.21 -1.14
C ASP A 233 -30.73 17.89 -1.99
N GLU A 234 -30.76 19.23 -2.07
CA GLU A 234 -29.75 20.02 -2.79
C GLU A 234 -28.33 19.77 -2.24
N MET A 235 -28.18 19.66 -0.92
CA MET A 235 -26.90 19.32 -0.28
C MET A 235 -26.46 17.88 -0.56
N SER A 236 -27.37 16.91 -0.60
CA SER A 236 -27.05 15.52 -0.95
C SER A 236 -26.54 15.40 -2.39
N ASP A 237 -27.18 16.11 -3.33
CA ASP A 237 -26.75 16.16 -4.72
C ASP A 237 -25.37 16.83 -4.85
N LEU A 238 -25.14 17.92 -4.11
CA LEU A 238 -23.85 18.60 -4.09
C LEU A 238 -22.73 17.70 -3.52
N LEU A 239 -22.97 17.03 -2.38
CA LEU A 239 -22.01 16.11 -1.77
C LEU A 239 -21.68 14.95 -2.72
N SER A 240 -22.70 14.39 -3.39
CA SER A 240 -22.52 13.34 -4.39
C SER A 240 -21.68 13.82 -5.59
N SER A 241 -21.94 15.04 -6.06
CA SER A 241 -21.14 15.67 -7.11
C SER A 241 -19.68 15.86 -6.71
N LYS A 242 -19.42 16.31 -5.48
CA LYS A 242 -18.06 16.49 -4.93
C LYS A 242 -17.33 15.16 -4.72
N LEU A 243 -18.03 14.10 -4.31
CA LEU A 243 -17.46 12.75 -4.25
C LEU A 243 -17.05 12.25 -5.63
N GLY A 244 -17.89 12.44 -6.66
CA GLY A 244 -17.53 12.09 -8.03
C GLY A 244 -16.35 12.90 -8.59
N GLN A 245 -16.24 14.18 -8.22
CA GLN A 245 -15.07 15.02 -8.54
C GLN A 245 -13.80 14.46 -7.90
N LEU A 246 -13.84 14.09 -6.62
CA LEU A 246 -12.70 13.49 -5.91
C LEU A 246 -12.33 12.11 -6.48
N ASP A 247 -13.31 11.25 -6.79
CA ASP A 247 -13.07 9.93 -7.40
C ASP A 247 -12.27 10.09 -8.71
N LYS A 248 -12.62 11.08 -9.54
CA LYS A 248 -11.87 11.42 -10.77
C LYS A 248 -10.45 11.91 -10.47
N VAL A 249 -10.30 12.84 -9.54
CA VAL A 249 -9.00 13.43 -9.15
C VAL A 249 -8.05 12.37 -8.56
N ILE A 250 -8.59 11.43 -7.78
CA ILE A 250 -7.87 10.26 -7.25
C ILE A 250 -7.39 9.37 -8.39
N TRP A 251 -8.27 9.06 -9.36
CA TRP A 251 -7.88 8.29 -10.53
C TRP A 251 -6.78 8.98 -11.34
N ASP A 252 -6.95 10.26 -11.68
CA ASP A 252 -5.99 11.02 -12.47
C ASP A 252 -4.61 11.02 -11.80
N ALA A 253 -4.54 11.24 -10.47
CA ALA A 253 -3.28 11.16 -9.72
C ALA A 253 -2.68 9.75 -9.67
N ALA A 254 -3.50 8.71 -9.49
CA ALA A 254 -3.04 7.33 -9.52
C ALA A 254 -2.49 6.96 -10.92
N ASP A 255 -3.16 7.39 -11.98
CA ASP A 255 -2.76 7.15 -13.36
C ASP A 255 -1.48 7.92 -13.72
N GLU A 256 -1.32 9.15 -13.23
CA GLU A 256 -0.07 9.92 -13.36
C GLU A 256 1.11 9.21 -12.71
N ILE A 257 0.94 8.68 -11.48
CA ILE A 257 1.98 7.89 -10.80
C ILE A 257 2.29 6.62 -11.61
N ARG A 258 1.26 5.93 -12.10
CA ARG A 258 1.39 4.72 -12.93
C ARG A 258 2.20 5.01 -14.21
N ILE A 259 1.82 6.04 -14.96
CA ILE A 259 2.49 6.47 -16.18
C ILE A 259 3.93 6.90 -15.86
N GLY A 260 4.14 7.65 -14.80
CA GLY A 260 5.47 8.06 -14.34
C GLY A 260 6.38 6.86 -14.05
N ILE A 261 5.88 5.86 -13.32
CA ILE A 261 6.59 4.61 -13.05
C ILE A 261 6.93 3.90 -14.37
N MET A 262 5.96 3.75 -15.29
CA MET A 262 6.18 3.06 -16.57
C MET A 262 7.20 3.78 -17.46
N ALA A 263 7.08 5.10 -17.59
CA ALA A 263 7.94 5.95 -18.41
C ALA A 263 9.34 6.15 -17.83
N TRP A 264 9.54 5.85 -16.54
CA TRP A 264 10.81 6.09 -15.86
C TRP A 264 11.99 5.37 -16.53
N THR A 265 13.00 6.14 -16.91
CA THR A 265 14.26 5.69 -17.52
C THR A 265 15.40 6.37 -16.77
N GLU A 266 16.19 5.64 -15.98
CA GLU A 266 17.33 6.23 -15.28
C GLU A 266 18.57 5.34 -15.30
N ASP A 267 19.70 6.03 -15.12
CA ASP A 267 21.08 5.64 -15.44
C ASP A 267 21.68 4.57 -14.51
N GLY A 268 22.80 4.00 -14.98
CA GLY A 268 23.49 2.87 -14.38
C GLY A 268 23.68 2.96 -12.88
N VAL A 269 23.29 1.88 -12.19
CA VAL A 269 23.38 1.78 -10.74
C VAL A 269 24.79 1.31 -10.37
N GLY A 270 25.47 2.06 -9.50
CA GLY A 270 26.80 1.70 -8.99
C GLY A 270 26.79 0.86 -7.70
N SER A 271 25.63 0.69 -7.06
CA SER A 271 25.47 0.04 -5.76
C SER A 271 24.42 -1.08 -5.77
N ALA A 272 24.66 -2.14 -5.01
CA ALA A 272 23.70 -3.23 -4.84
C ALA A 272 22.58 -2.95 -3.81
N ASP A 273 22.50 -1.75 -3.23
CA ASP A 273 21.48 -1.40 -2.22
C ASP A 273 20.04 -1.38 -2.81
N ILE A 274 19.04 -1.26 -1.94
CA ILE A 274 17.64 -1.16 -2.32
C ILE A 274 17.43 0.15 -3.11
N HIS A 275 16.96 0.01 -4.35
CA HIS A 275 16.77 1.13 -5.25
C HIS A 275 15.57 2.01 -4.84
N LYS A 276 15.66 3.31 -5.13
CA LYS A 276 14.59 4.28 -4.87
C LYS A 276 13.28 3.93 -5.56
N VAL A 277 13.37 3.40 -6.79
CA VAL A 277 12.21 3.00 -7.59
C VAL A 277 11.46 1.86 -6.89
N THR A 278 12.20 0.91 -6.31
CA THR A 278 11.65 -0.21 -5.54
C THR A 278 10.82 0.31 -4.37
N ARG A 279 11.35 1.25 -3.58
CA ARG A 279 10.63 1.85 -2.45
C ARG A 279 9.39 2.62 -2.90
N SER A 280 9.50 3.40 -3.97
CA SER A 280 8.41 4.23 -4.48
C SER A 280 7.26 3.39 -5.01
N VAL A 281 7.55 2.39 -5.85
CA VAL A 281 6.53 1.49 -6.41
C VAL A 281 5.88 0.64 -5.33
N ILE A 282 6.64 0.12 -4.35
CA ILE A 282 6.06 -0.61 -3.21
C ILE A 282 5.14 0.30 -2.40
N SER A 283 5.55 1.55 -2.14
CA SER A 283 4.69 2.51 -1.42
C SER A 283 3.38 2.76 -2.16
N TYR A 284 3.44 2.89 -3.48
CA TYR A 284 2.25 3.06 -4.32
C TYR A 284 1.35 1.82 -4.30
N ILE A 285 1.91 0.61 -4.48
CA ILE A 285 1.15 -0.65 -4.40
C ILE A 285 0.45 -0.79 -3.04
N LYS A 286 1.16 -0.51 -1.94
CA LYS A 286 0.57 -0.55 -0.60
C LYS A 286 -0.54 0.47 -0.40
N LEU A 287 -0.40 1.66 -0.98
CA LEU A 287 -1.45 2.68 -0.93
C LEU A 287 -2.72 2.22 -1.65
N LEU A 288 -2.58 1.60 -2.82
CA LEU A 288 -3.71 1.04 -3.57
C LEU A 288 -4.40 -0.10 -2.79
N ASP A 289 -3.63 -1.00 -2.21
CA ASP A 289 -4.13 -2.14 -1.44
C ASP A 289 -4.79 -1.71 -0.11
N ALA A 290 -4.20 -0.76 0.61
CA ALA A 290 -4.79 -0.22 1.84
C ALA A 290 -6.17 0.41 1.60
N ASN A 291 -6.41 0.92 0.38
CA ASN A 291 -7.66 1.55 -0.04
C ASN A 291 -8.41 0.69 -1.07
N HIS A 292 -8.29 -0.63 -0.99
CA HIS A 292 -8.75 -1.58 -2.02
C HIS A 292 -10.20 -1.39 -2.43
N LEU A 293 -11.13 -1.19 -1.47
CA LEU A 293 -12.55 -1.02 -1.77
C LEU A 293 -12.83 0.22 -2.64
N LEU A 294 -12.27 1.36 -2.22
CA LEU A 294 -12.40 2.62 -2.95
C LEU A 294 -11.74 2.52 -4.33
N MET A 295 -10.49 2.08 -4.35
CA MET A 295 -9.72 1.96 -5.58
C MET A 295 -10.32 0.94 -6.54
N SER A 296 -10.92 -0.15 -6.05
CA SER A 296 -11.57 -1.15 -6.89
C SER A 296 -12.75 -0.54 -7.63
N ARG A 297 -13.52 0.34 -6.98
CA ARG A 297 -14.62 1.04 -7.64
C ARG A 297 -14.09 2.03 -8.67
N ILE A 298 -13.16 2.90 -8.29
CA ILE A 298 -12.60 3.93 -9.16
C ILE A 298 -11.93 3.33 -10.40
N VAL A 299 -11.07 2.32 -10.22
CA VAL A 299 -10.34 1.68 -11.33
C VAL A 299 -11.31 0.87 -12.22
N TYR A 300 -12.37 0.29 -11.64
CA TYR A 300 -13.42 -0.34 -12.45
C TYR A 300 -14.15 0.68 -13.33
N GLU A 301 -14.54 1.83 -12.79
CA GLU A 301 -15.15 2.91 -13.57
C GLU A 301 -14.20 3.41 -14.67
N ALA A 302 -12.92 3.62 -14.35
CA ALA A 302 -11.88 4.00 -15.31
C ALA A 302 -11.73 2.98 -16.46
N ALA A 303 -11.84 1.68 -16.15
CA ALA A 303 -11.81 0.61 -17.14
C ALA A 303 -13.06 0.61 -18.04
N GLN A 304 -14.24 0.84 -17.46
CA GLN A 304 -15.49 0.94 -18.22
C GLN A 304 -15.52 2.13 -19.18
N LEU A 305 -14.90 3.25 -18.78
CA LEU A 305 -14.74 4.44 -19.62
C LEU A 305 -13.62 4.32 -20.66
N GLY A 306 -12.82 3.24 -20.61
CA GLY A 306 -11.69 3.01 -21.52
C GLY A 306 -10.46 3.89 -21.25
N SER A 307 -10.45 4.64 -20.14
CA SER A 307 -9.28 5.42 -19.71
C SER A 307 -8.15 4.54 -19.17
N TYR A 308 -8.50 3.36 -18.66
CA TYR A 308 -7.58 2.31 -18.28
C TYR A 308 -7.94 1.02 -19.01
N VAL A 309 -6.92 0.30 -19.50
CA VAL A 309 -7.12 -1.00 -20.14
C VAL A 309 -6.26 -2.02 -19.37
N PRO A 310 -6.88 -2.86 -18.51
CA PRO A 310 -6.18 -3.90 -17.79
C PRO A 310 -5.41 -4.84 -18.73
N GLU A 311 -4.09 -4.97 -18.51
CA GLU A 311 -3.24 -5.85 -19.32
C GLU A 311 -3.41 -7.32 -18.90
N ILE A 312 -3.57 -7.55 -17.60
CA ILE A 312 -3.68 -8.89 -17.02
C ILE A 312 -5.14 -9.29 -17.00
N ARG A 313 -5.47 -10.22 -17.89
CA ARG A 313 -6.83 -10.74 -18.05
C ARG A 313 -7.18 -11.71 -16.92
N ASN A 314 -8.47 -11.84 -16.64
CA ASN A 314 -9.07 -12.75 -15.65
C ASN A 314 -8.90 -12.38 -14.18
N ILE A 315 -8.44 -11.16 -13.87
CA ILE A 315 -8.48 -10.58 -12.53
C ILE A 315 -9.19 -9.22 -12.57
N GLY A 316 -9.59 -8.70 -11.40
CA GLY A 316 -10.22 -7.39 -11.32
C GLY A 316 -9.29 -6.26 -11.81
N PRO A 317 -9.82 -5.15 -12.36
CA PRO A 317 -9.01 -4.04 -12.87
C PRO A 317 -7.97 -3.51 -11.88
N LEU A 318 -8.33 -3.36 -10.60
CA LEU A 318 -7.38 -2.93 -9.57
C LEU A 318 -6.23 -3.94 -9.37
N ASN A 319 -6.55 -5.23 -9.32
CA ASN A 319 -5.53 -6.28 -9.16
C ASN A 319 -4.62 -6.35 -10.39
N SER A 320 -5.17 -6.12 -11.60
CA SER A 320 -4.37 -5.97 -12.82
C SER A 320 -3.39 -4.81 -12.68
N LEU A 321 -3.85 -3.64 -12.24
CA LEU A 321 -3.02 -2.47 -12.03
C LEU A 321 -1.89 -2.74 -11.02
N ILE A 322 -2.21 -3.36 -9.89
CA ILE A 322 -1.22 -3.71 -8.85
C ILE A 322 -0.16 -4.67 -9.43
N TRP A 323 -0.60 -5.71 -10.15
CA TRP A 323 0.31 -6.67 -10.74
C TRP A 323 1.16 -6.06 -11.87
N GLU A 324 0.59 -5.17 -12.69
CA GLU A 324 1.31 -4.40 -13.71
C GLU A 324 2.42 -3.56 -13.07
N MET A 325 2.15 -2.87 -11.97
CA MET A 325 3.17 -2.11 -11.22
C MET A 325 4.28 -3.01 -10.68
N PHE A 326 3.93 -4.17 -10.15
CA PHE A 326 4.89 -5.17 -9.69
C PHE A 326 5.78 -5.68 -10.83
N TYR A 327 5.20 -6.13 -11.95
CA TYR A 327 5.97 -6.65 -13.09
C TYR A 327 6.79 -5.58 -13.79
N CYS A 328 6.28 -4.36 -13.88
CA CYS A 328 7.01 -3.21 -14.40
C CYS A 328 8.27 -2.93 -13.55
N LEU A 329 8.15 -3.02 -12.22
CA LEU A 329 9.28 -2.91 -11.32
C LEU A 329 10.29 -4.04 -11.50
N GLU A 330 9.84 -5.31 -11.59
CA GLU A 330 10.74 -6.44 -11.84
C GLU A 330 11.55 -6.26 -13.13
N GLU A 331 10.88 -5.90 -14.23
CA GLU A 331 11.53 -5.67 -15.53
C GLU A 331 12.57 -4.54 -15.45
N LYS A 332 12.21 -3.43 -14.79
CA LYS A 332 13.13 -2.29 -14.59
C LYS A 332 14.35 -2.72 -13.79
N LEU A 333 14.19 -3.45 -12.70
CA LEU A 333 15.32 -3.93 -11.90
C LEU A 333 16.26 -4.83 -12.71
N VAL A 334 15.72 -5.72 -13.55
CA VAL A 334 16.53 -6.56 -14.46
C VAL A 334 17.30 -5.73 -15.47
N ARG A 335 16.71 -4.65 -16.02
CA ARG A 335 17.42 -3.72 -16.91
C ARG A 335 18.52 -2.96 -16.17
N MET A 336 18.23 -2.49 -14.96
CA MET A 336 19.19 -1.75 -14.13
C MET A 336 20.38 -2.58 -13.68
N SER A 337 20.24 -3.91 -13.62
CA SER A 337 21.34 -4.81 -13.26
C SER A 337 22.32 -5.11 -14.40
N GLN A 338 21.92 -4.90 -15.67
CA GLN A 338 22.76 -5.19 -16.84
C GLN A 338 24.05 -4.34 -16.95
N PRO A 339 24.02 -3.00 -16.73
CA PRO A 339 25.21 -2.17 -16.90
C PRO A 339 26.23 -2.29 -15.76
N PHE A 340 26.03 -3.17 -14.77
CA PHE A 340 26.97 -3.32 -13.65
C PHE A 340 28.35 -3.81 -14.13
N PRO A 341 29.47 -3.19 -13.67
CA PRO A 341 30.82 -3.62 -14.04
C PRO A 341 31.13 -5.07 -13.64
N HIS A 342 30.56 -5.51 -12.53
CA HIS A 342 30.65 -6.88 -12.04
C HIS A 342 29.27 -7.52 -12.11
N HIS A 343 29.11 -8.53 -12.97
CA HIS A 343 27.85 -9.27 -13.12
C HIS A 343 27.35 -9.83 -11.78
N SER A 344 28.25 -10.31 -10.92
CA SER A 344 27.91 -10.76 -9.56
C SER A 344 27.34 -9.65 -8.68
N LEU A 345 27.80 -8.41 -8.81
CA LEU A 345 27.24 -7.26 -8.10
C LEU A 345 25.84 -6.91 -8.65
N GLY A 346 25.63 -7.03 -9.96
CA GLY A 346 24.31 -6.90 -10.58
C GLY A 346 23.30 -7.95 -10.08
N PHE A 347 23.73 -9.20 -9.88
CA PHE A 347 22.87 -10.21 -9.24
C PHE A 347 22.64 -9.92 -7.76
N LEU A 348 23.62 -9.38 -7.02
CA LEU A 348 23.41 -8.98 -5.64
C LEU A 348 22.38 -7.84 -5.53
N PHE A 349 22.42 -6.88 -6.45
CA PHE A 349 21.41 -5.83 -6.59
C PHE A 349 20.00 -6.43 -6.79
N LEU A 350 19.86 -7.40 -7.71
CA LEU A 350 18.58 -8.10 -7.92
C LEU A 350 18.12 -8.83 -6.66
N ILE A 351 19.01 -9.56 -5.98
CA ILE A 351 18.69 -10.29 -4.75
C ILE A 351 18.17 -9.33 -3.66
N ASN A 352 18.89 -8.23 -3.40
CA ASN A 352 18.50 -7.25 -2.39
C ASN A 352 17.14 -6.62 -2.68
N ASN A 353 16.90 -6.22 -3.93
CA ASN A 353 15.65 -5.56 -4.32
C ASN A 353 14.47 -6.55 -4.38
N SER A 354 14.65 -7.72 -4.99
CA SER A 354 13.60 -8.75 -5.07
C SER A 354 13.22 -9.29 -3.70
N TYR A 355 14.18 -9.51 -2.80
CA TYR A 355 13.88 -9.94 -1.43
C TYR A 355 13.12 -8.86 -0.65
N PHE A 356 13.51 -7.59 -0.80
CA PHE A 356 12.76 -6.48 -0.22
C PHE A 356 11.32 -6.44 -0.75
N ILE A 357 11.11 -6.56 -2.06
CA ILE A 357 9.76 -6.64 -2.65
C ILE A 357 8.96 -7.80 -2.05
N TRP A 358 9.56 -8.99 -1.99
CA TRP A 358 8.92 -10.17 -1.44
C TRP A 358 8.48 -9.95 0.01
N GLN A 359 9.37 -9.44 0.87
CA GLN A 359 9.06 -9.16 2.27
C GLN A 359 7.92 -8.14 2.43
N GLN A 360 7.87 -7.13 1.56
CA GLN A 360 6.88 -6.06 1.65
C GLN A 360 5.51 -6.42 1.08
N LEU A 361 5.44 -7.32 0.08
CA LEU A 361 4.21 -7.63 -0.66
C LEU A 361 3.68 -9.06 -0.41
N HIS A 362 4.49 -10.00 0.09
CA HIS A 362 4.05 -11.37 0.43
C HIS A 362 2.87 -11.43 1.41
N PRO A 363 2.74 -10.54 2.42
CA PRO A 363 1.57 -10.55 3.29
C PRO A 363 0.25 -10.17 2.62
N MET A 364 0.27 -9.59 1.41
CA MET A 364 -0.94 -9.15 0.70
C MET A 364 -1.65 -10.34 0.06
N PHE A 365 -2.96 -10.46 0.30
CA PHE A 365 -3.78 -11.61 -0.11
C PHE A 365 -3.70 -11.89 -1.61
N ASP A 366 -3.87 -10.86 -2.45
CA ASP A 366 -3.89 -10.99 -3.92
C ASP A 366 -2.49 -11.14 -4.56
N MET A 367 -1.43 -11.26 -3.74
CA MET A 367 -0.03 -11.37 -4.21
C MET A 367 0.57 -12.76 -4.00
N GLU A 368 -0.18 -13.76 -3.52
CA GLU A 368 0.34 -15.11 -3.23
C GLU A 368 1.07 -15.72 -4.44
N PHE A 369 0.43 -15.71 -5.62
CA PHE A 369 1.01 -16.29 -6.82
C PHE A 369 2.25 -15.53 -7.34
N PRO A 370 2.21 -14.19 -7.56
CA PRO A 370 3.40 -13.43 -7.93
C PRO A 370 4.57 -13.59 -6.95
N MET A 371 4.28 -13.66 -5.65
CA MET A 371 5.31 -13.78 -4.61
C MET A 371 5.93 -15.17 -4.56
N ALA A 372 5.16 -16.22 -4.83
CA ALA A 372 5.70 -17.57 -4.99
C ALA A 372 6.66 -17.65 -6.19
N VAL A 373 6.34 -16.99 -7.30
CA VAL A 373 7.22 -16.91 -8.48
C VAL A 373 8.46 -16.08 -8.17
N LEU A 374 8.32 -14.93 -7.51
CA LEU A 374 9.44 -14.08 -7.12
C LEU A 374 10.39 -14.80 -6.16
N ASN A 375 9.88 -15.57 -5.20
CA ASN A 375 10.71 -16.34 -4.27
C ASN A 375 11.60 -17.36 -5.00
N ARG A 376 11.07 -18.03 -6.04
CA ARG A 376 11.87 -18.92 -6.91
C ARG A 376 12.93 -18.14 -7.69
N LYS A 377 12.58 -16.97 -8.24
CA LYS A 377 13.56 -16.11 -8.93
C LYS A 377 14.68 -15.64 -8.00
N ILE A 378 14.37 -15.32 -6.74
CA ILE A 378 15.38 -14.96 -5.73
C ILE A 378 16.37 -16.12 -5.55
N ASP A 379 15.87 -17.35 -5.46
CA ASP A 379 16.73 -18.54 -5.37
C ASP A 379 17.62 -18.71 -6.60
N ASP A 380 17.07 -18.52 -7.81
CA ASP A 380 17.81 -18.57 -9.07
C ASP A 380 18.88 -17.48 -9.15
N TYR A 381 18.57 -16.25 -8.69
CA TYR A 381 19.54 -15.16 -8.59
C TYR A 381 20.65 -15.48 -7.60
N ILE A 382 20.34 -16.05 -6.43
CA ILE A 382 21.34 -16.51 -5.46
C ILE A 382 22.25 -17.58 -6.08
N GLN A 383 21.69 -18.57 -6.79
CA GLN A 383 22.50 -19.60 -7.44
C GLN A 383 23.42 -19.02 -8.52
N THR A 384 22.90 -18.10 -9.33
CA THR A 384 23.67 -17.45 -10.40
C THR A 384 24.77 -16.56 -9.82
N TYR A 385 24.47 -15.80 -8.77
CA TYR A 385 25.45 -15.04 -8.00
C TYR A 385 26.59 -15.93 -7.48
N LEU A 386 26.25 -17.08 -6.88
CA LEU A 386 27.22 -18.03 -6.35
C LEU A 386 28.09 -18.64 -7.45
N GLN A 387 27.51 -18.97 -8.60
CA GLN A 387 28.23 -19.48 -9.77
C GLN A 387 29.25 -18.44 -10.28
N LEU A 388 28.80 -17.20 -10.51
CA LEU A 388 29.64 -16.14 -11.08
C LEU A 388 30.73 -15.66 -10.12
N SER A 389 30.42 -15.57 -8.82
CA SER A 389 31.36 -15.08 -7.82
C SER A 389 32.37 -16.14 -7.35
N TRP A 390 31.86 -17.34 -7.04
CA TRP A 390 32.62 -18.36 -6.31
C TRP A 390 32.92 -19.61 -7.13
N GLY A 391 32.31 -19.75 -8.32
CA GLY A 391 32.65 -20.80 -9.29
C GLY A 391 34.12 -20.73 -9.74
N PRO A 392 34.63 -19.56 -10.18
CA PRO A 392 36.03 -19.41 -10.57
C PRO A 392 37.03 -19.69 -9.44
N VAL A 393 36.66 -19.36 -8.20
CA VAL A 393 37.47 -19.68 -7.01
C VAL A 393 37.58 -21.19 -6.85
N LEU A 394 36.46 -21.91 -6.95
CA LEU A 394 36.45 -23.37 -6.86
C LEU A 394 37.12 -24.06 -8.04
N SER A 395 37.06 -23.51 -9.25
CA SER A 395 37.74 -24.11 -10.41
C SER A 395 39.26 -24.18 -10.23
N CYS A 396 39.85 -23.27 -9.44
CA CYS A 396 41.29 -23.30 -9.13
C CYS A 396 41.73 -24.61 -8.44
N LEU A 397 40.81 -25.31 -7.76
CA LEU A 397 41.08 -26.60 -7.12
C LEU A 397 41.17 -27.76 -8.12
N TYR A 398 40.57 -27.61 -9.31
CA TYR A 398 40.41 -28.68 -10.29
C TYR A 398 41.07 -28.36 -11.65
N CYS A 399 41.79 -27.24 -11.77
CA CYS A 399 42.53 -26.92 -12.98
C CYS A 399 43.73 -27.86 -13.15
N ASP A 400 43.70 -28.69 -14.19
CA ASP A 400 44.86 -29.47 -14.62
C ASP A 400 45.97 -28.53 -15.16
N PRO A 401 47.25 -28.79 -14.86
CA PRO A 401 48.36 -28.07 -15.48
C PRO A 401 48.36 -28.37 -16.98
N SER A 402 47.96 -27.39 -17.78
CA SER A 402 48.07 -27.44 -19.22
C SER A 402 49.52 -27.77 -19.62
N PRO A 403 49.78 -28.73 -20.53
CA PRO A 403 51.12 -29.29 -20.79
C PRO A 403 52.14 -28.29 -21.40
N LEU A 404 51.75 -27.04 -21.62
CA LEU A 404 52.57 -25.97 -22.18
C LEU A 404 53.01 -24.91 -21.14
N CYS A 405 52.58 -25.03 -19.88
CA CYS A 405 52.93 -24.08 -18.83
C CYS A 405 54.13 -24.61 -18.01
N LEU A 406 55.31 -24.01 -18.20
CA LEU A 406 56.57 -24.29 -17.46
C LEU A 406 56.55 -23.81 -16.00
N GLY A 407 55.40 -23.86 -15.33
CA GLY A 407 55.25 -23.52 -13.91
C GLY A 407 54.57 -24.67 -13.17
N ARG A 408 55.14 -25.10 -12.04
CA ARG A 408 54.44 -25.99 -11.09
C ARG A 408 53.21 -25.25 -10.57
N HIS A 409 52.05 -25.49 -11.18
CA HIS A 409 50.77 -24.97 -10.69
C HIS A 409 50.31 -25.83 -9.52
N SER A 410 50.40 -25.30 -8.29
CA SER A 410 49.79 -25.92 -7.11
C SER A 410 48.36 -25.38 -6.93
N PRO A 411 47.31 -26.22 -6.94
CA PRO A 411 45.91 -25.79 -6.86
C PRO A 411 45.57 -24.94 -5.62
N LEU A 412 46.14 -25.27 -4.46
CA LEU A 412 45.83 -24.64 -3.18
C LEU A 412 46.23 -23.15 -3.11
N PRO A 413 47.48 -22.74 -3.41
CA PRO A 413 47.85 -21.32 -3.46
C PRO A 413 47.03 -20.48 -4.46
N GLN A 414 46.63 -21.05 -5.59
CA GLN A 414 45.80 -20.34 -6.57
C GLN A 414 44.37 -20.13 -6.03
N PHE A 415 43.79 -21.17 -5.43
CA PHE A 415 42.52 -21.07 -4.72
C PHE A 415 42.58 -20.00 -3.62
N GLU A 416 43.63 -19.99 -2.78
CA GLU A 416 43.80 -19.00 -1.71
C GLU A 416 43.85 -17.56 -2.24
N SER A 417 44.60 -17.34 -3.31
CA SER A 417 44.73 -16.01 -3.92
C SER A 417 43.40 -15.50 -4.48
N GLU A 418 42.69 -16.31 -5.27
CA GLU A 418 41.38 -15.91 -5.82
C GLU A 418 40.31 -15.81 -4.72
N PHE A 419 40.34 -16.68 -3.71
CA PHE A 419 39.45 -16.58 -2.54
C PHE A 419 39.63 -15.24 -1.83
N LEU A 420 40.87 -14.86 -1.49
CA LEU A 420 41.15 -13.60 -0.78
C LEU A 420 40.74 -12.38 -1.60
N LYS A 421 40.97 -12.42 -2.91
CA LYS A 421 40.55 -11.35 -3.83
C LYS A 421 39.04 -11.14 -3.82
N ILE A 422 38.25 -12.22 -3.98
CA ILE A 422 36.78 -12.14 -3.94
C ILE A 422 36.29 -11.76 -2.54
N TYR A 423 36.85 -12.37 -1.49
CA TYR A 423 36.51 -12.05 -0.10
C TYR A 423 36.71 -10.57 0.22
N ASN A 424 37.87 -9.99 -0.10
CA ASN A 424 38.18 -8.59 0.18
C ASN A 424 37.25 -7.64 -0.59
N ALA A 425 36.86 -7.99 -1.82
CA ALA A 425 35.90 -7.19 -2.58
C ALA A 425 34.49 -7.26 -1.98
N GLN A 426 34.01 -8.47 -1.68
CA GLN A 426 32.63 -8.70 -1.24
C GLN A 426 32.37 -8.35 0.23
N LYS A 427 33.42 -8.26 1.06
CA LYS A 427 33.32 -7.72 2.42
C LYS A 427 32.86 -6.26 2.42
N LEU A 428 33.16 -5.52 1.36
CA LEU A 428 32.75 -4.11 1.18
C LEU A 428 31.38 -3.97 0.50
N TRP A 429 30.77 -5.07 0.06
CA TRP A 429 29.43 -5.02 -0.49
C TRP A 429 28.41 -5.01 0.64
N LYS A 430 27.20 -4.54 0.36
CA LYS A 430 26.16 -4.38 1.38
C LYS A 430 24.95 -5.24 1.05
N VAL A 431 24.48 -5.99 2.04
CA VAL A 431 23.17 -6.65 2.03
C VAL A 431 22.38 -6.08 3.20
N PRO A 432 21.44 -5.14 2.95
CA PRO A 432 20.78 -4.39 4.02
C PRO A 432 20.02 -5.27 5.01
N ASP A 433 19.32 -6.29 4.50
CA ASP A 433 18.50 -7.17 5.33
C ASP A 433 19.35 -8.25 6.06
N PRO A 434 19.23 -8.39 7.39
CA PRO A 434 20.07 -9.30 8.17
C PRO A 434 19.75 -10.79 7.93
N GLU A 435 18.49 -11.14 7.65
CA GLU A 435 18.09 -12.52 7.40
C GLU A 435 18.63 -12.98 6.04
N LEU A 436 18.45 -12.15 5.01
CA LEU A 436 19.02 -12.36 3.68
C LEU A 436 20.55 -12.41 3.71
N ARG A 437 21.19 -11.53 4.50
CA ARG A 437 22.65 -11.53 4.69
C ARG A 437 23.13 -12.86 5.26
N THR A 438 22.46 -13.33 6.31
CA THR A 438 22.75 -14.63 6.94
C THR A 438 22.55 -15.78 5.96
N ARG A 439 21.45 -15.75 5.20
CA ARG A 439 21.13 -16.74 4.16
C ARG A 439 22.21 -16.81 3.08
N LEU A 440 22.65 -15.65 2.56
CA LEU A 440 23.72 -15.56 1.55
C LEU A 440 25.05 -16.07 2.09
N ARG A 441 25.45 -15.68 3.31
CA ARG A 441 26.68 -16.19 3.96
C ARG A 441 26.66 -17.70 4.07
N ASN A 442 25.57 -18.26 4.59
CA ASN A 442 25.42 -19.72 4.72
C ASN A 442 25.51 -20.43 3.36
N ALA A 443 24.94 -19.85 2.31
CA ALA A 443 25.03 -20.41 0.96
C ALA A 443 26.46 -20.37 0.40
N VAL A 444 27.19 -19.27 0.60
CA VAL A 444 28.62 -19.14 0.21
C VAL A 444 29.48 -20.12 1.00
N ILE A 445 29.34 -20.16 2.33
CA ILE A 445 30.07 -21.07 3.23
C ILE A 445 29.84 -22.52 2.80
N LYS A 446 28.59 -22.92 2.62
CA LYS A 446 28.24 -24.27 2.18
C LYS A 446 28.93 -24.59 0.85
N LYS A 447 28.87 -23.69 -0.14
CA LYS A 447 29.49 -23.89 -1.45
C LYS A 447 31.01 -24.07 -1.37
N ILE A 448 31.71 -23.17 -0.66
CA ILE A 448 33.17 -23.19 -0.55
C ILE A 448 33.66 -24.39 0.25
N THR A 449 33.07 -24.63 1.42
CA THR A 449 33.47 -25.76 2.28
C THR A 449 33.21 -27.11 1.62
N SER A 450 32.09 -27.27 0.90
CA SER A 450 31.80 -28.50 0.17
C SER A 450 32.78 -28.73 -0.99
N GLY A 451 33.09 -27.66 -1.74
CA GLY A 451 34.06 -27.71 -2.84
C GLY A 451 35.49 -28.05 -2.37
N LEU A 452 35.92 -27.47 -1.24
CA LEU A 452 37.22 -27.76 -0.64
C LEU A 452 37.28 -29.17 -0.03
N LYS A 453 36.23 -29.62 0.67
CA LYS A 453 36.18 -30.97 1.25
C LYS A 453 36.32 -32.05 0.18
N ARG A 454 35.55 -31.93 -0.93
CA ARG A 454 35.65 -32.85 -2.07
C ARG A 454 37.08 -32.91 -2.62
N PHE A 455 37.72 -31.76 -2.83
CA PHE A 455 39.12 -31.72 -3.27
C PHE A 455 40.06 -32.40 -2.27
N LEU A 456 39.89 -32.15 -0.97
CA LEU A 456 40.73 -32.78 0.05
C LEU A 456 40.55 -34.30 0.09
N GLU A 457 39.33 -34.82 -0.07
CA GLU A 457 39.06 -36.25 -0.18
C GLU A 457 39.78 -36.87 -1.39
N ASP A 458 39.78 -36.19 -2.54
CA ASP A 458 40.41 -36.66 -3.76
C ASP A 458 41.96 -36.58 -3.71
N TYR A 459 42.53 -35.62 -2.96
CA TYR A 459 43.97 -35.32 -2.93
C TYR A 459 44.70 -35.92 -1.70
N SER A 460 43.99 -36.31 -0.64
CA SER A 460 44.60 -36.72 0.63
C SER A 460 45.07 -38.18 0.67
N ASN A 461 46.20 -38.43 -0.01
CA ASN A 461 47.21 -39.40 0.42
C ASN A 461 48.42 -38.69 1.08
N GLY A 462 48.18 -37.75 2.02
CA GLY A 462 49.20 -37.45 3.05
C GLY A 462 49.79 -36.02 3.16
N SER A 463 49.05 -34.94 2.89
CA SER A 463 49.52 -33.59 3.29
C SER A 463 48.45 -32.76 4.01
N THR A 464 48.83 -32.17 5.14
CA THR A 464 48.03 -31.23 5.93
C THR A 464 48.03 -29.86 5.27
N SER A 465 46.91 -29.46 4.67
CA SER A 465 46.74 -28.11 4.11
C SER A 465 46.66 -27.07 5.23
N ARG A 466 47.28 -25.89 5.01
CA ARG A 466 47.14 -24.72 5.90
C ARG A 466 45.75 -24.10 5.85
N VAL A 467 45.01 -24.33 4.77
CA VAL A 467 43.63 -23.86 4.60
C VAL A 467 42.68 -24.96 5.03
N THR A 468 42.01 -24.72 6.15
CA THR A 468 40.97 -25.61 6.66
C THR A 468 39.59 -25.05 6.35
N PRO A 469 38.58 -25.91 6.12
CA PRO A 469 37.19 -25.48 5.96
C PRO A 469 36.70 -24.58 7.10
N GLN A 470 37.10 -24.87 8.35
CA GLN A 470 36.73 -24.06 9.52
C GLN A 470 37.27 -22.63 9.43
N LYS A 471 38.52 -22.45 8.96
CA LYS A 471 39.09 -21.11 8.89
C LYS A 471 38.42 -20.24 7.84
N LEU A 472 38.06 -20.82 6.70
CA LEU A 472 37.32 -20.12 5.66
C LEU A 472 35.91 -19.76 6.12
N GLU A 473 35.25 -20.66 6.85
CA GLU A 473 33.93 -20.41 7.43
C GLU A 473 33.93 -19.21 8.36
N GLU A 474 34.88 -19.12 9.29
CA GLU A 474 35.04 -17.94 10.17
C GLU A 474 35.18 -16.64 9.38
N MET A 475 36.03 -16.63 8.33
CA MET A 475 36.26 -15.44 7.51
C MET A 475 34.98 -15.02 6.78
N LEU A 476 34.25 -15.99 6.20
CA LEU A 476 33.06 -15.73 5.39
C LEU A 476 31.87 -15.16 6.19
N GLN A 477 31.90 -15.25 7.52
CA GLN A 477 30.91 -14.58 8.37
C GLN A 477 30.98 -13.05 8.27
N ASP A 478 32.11 -12.48 7.83
CA ASP A 478 32.28 -11.03 7.67
C ASP A 478 31.74 -10.49 6.33
N LEU A 479 31.28 -11.35 5.42
CA LEU A 479 30.85 -10.90 4.08
C LEU A 479 29.62 -10.00 4.16
N PHE A 480 29.54 -9.01 3.28
CA PHE A 480 28.37 -8.14 3.10
C PHE A 480 28.06 -7.13 4.22
N GLU A 481 29.05 -6.76 5.03
CA GLU A 481 28.92 -5.74 6.10
C GLU A 481 29.22 -4.30 5.65
N GLY A 482 29.47 -4.08 4.35
CA GLY A 482 29.96 -2.81 3.80
C GLY A 482 28.99 -1.64 3.80
#